data_AF-A0A2S4N646-F1
#
_entry.id   AF-A0A2S4N646-F1
#
_cell.length_a   1.000
_cell.length_b   1.000
_cell.length_c   1.000
_cell.angle_alpha   90.00
_cell.angle_beta   90.00
_cell.angle_gamma   90.00
#
_symmetry.space_group_name_H-M   'P 1'
#
loop_
_entity.id
_entity.type
_entity.pdbx_description
1 polymer ?
#
loop_
_entity_poly.entity_id
_entity_poly.type
_entity_poly.pdbx_seq_one_letter_code
_entity_poly.pdbx_strand_id
1 'polypeptide(L)' 'MENQEASRYVKRTQKDYTMSFKLQVVQEIEQGSVSTYEVCRKYG' A
#
# COMPACT_ATOMS: atom_id res chain seq x y z
N MET A 1 -16.81 21.29 -12.27
CA MET A 1 -15.37 21.38 -12.57
C MET A 1 -14.84 19.96 -12.54
N GLU A 2 -14.51 19.40 -13.70
CA GLU A 2 -13.79 18.14 -13.80
C GLU A 2 -12.41 18.34 -13.18
N ASN A 3 -12.20 17.88 -11.94
CA ASN A 3 -10.86 17.72 -11.43
C ASN A 3 -10.34 16.39 -11.95
N GLN A 4 -9.71 16.44 -13.11
CA GLN A 4 -8.69 15.47 -13.49
C GLN A 4 -7.57 15.57 -12.45
N GLU A 5 -7.73 14.89 -11.32
CA GLU A 5 -6.65 14.66 -10.37
C GLU A 5 -5.65 13.77 -11.08
N ALA A 6 -4.79 14.39 -11.88
CA ALA A 6 -3.61 13.76 -12.44
C ALA A 6 -2.99 12.95 -11.30
N SER A 7 -2.95 11.64 -11.48
CA SER A 7 -2.39 10.66 -10.55
C SER A 7 -0.91 10.98 -10.35
N ARG A 8 -0.65 12.03 -9.55
CA ARG A 8 0.70 12.47 -9.19
C ARG A 8 1.28 11.34 -8.37
N TYR A 9 2.41 10.82 -8.83
CA TYR A 9 3.13 9.81 -8.08
C TYR A 9 3.51 10.38 -6.71
N VAL A 10 2.79 9.95 -5.67
CA VAL A 10 3.09 10.28 -4.29
C VAL A 10 3.94 9.16 -3.74
N LYS A 11 5.24 9.44 -3.53
CA LYS A 11 6.13 8.49 -2.86
C LYS A 11 5.69 8.38 -1.39
N ARG A 12 5.01 7.29 -1.05
CA ARG A 12 4.61 7.00 0.33
C ARG A 12 5.73 6.29 1.06
N THR A 13 5.96 6.72 2.28
CA THR A 13 6.83 6.05 3.25
C THR A 13 5.98 5.22 4.19
N GLN A 14 6.61 4.32 4.96
CA GLN A 14 5.91 3.53 5.97
C GLN A 14 5.10 4.38 6.97
N LYS A 15 5.46 5.66 7.17
CA LYS A 15 4.76 6.60 8.06
C LYS A 15 3.42 7.08 7.50
N ASP A 16 3.23 7.02 6.18
CA ASP A 16 2.03 7.50 5.49
C ASP A 16 0.89 6.46 5.46
N TYR A 17 1.17 5.26 5.95
CA TYR A 17 0.19 4.20 6.09
C TYR A 17 -0.40 4.16 7.50
N THR A 18 -1.73 4.12 7.56
CA THR A 18 -2.45 3.91 8.81
C THR A 18 -2.09 2.55 9.43
N MET A 19 -2.24 2.42 10.75
CA MET A 19 -1.99 1.15 11.42
C MET A 19 -2.94 0.05 10.93
N SER A 20 -4.20 0.39 10.66
CA SER A 20 -5.18 -0.55 10.12
C SER A 20 -4.75 -1.14 8.78
N PHE A 21 -4.23 -0.30 7.87
CA PHE A 21 -3.73 -0.77 6.57
C PHE A 21 -2.54 -1.73 6.75
N LYS A 22 -1.61 -1.41 7.66
CA LYS A 22 -0.46 -2.29 7.93
C LYS A 22 -0.89 -3.67 8.44
N LEU A 23 -1.89 -3.71 9.32
CA LEU A 23 -2.43 -4.97 9.85
C LEU A 23 -3.12 -5.81 8.77
N GLN A 24 -3.86 -5.18 7.86
CA GLN A 24 -4.48 -5.87 6.72
C GLN A 24 -3.42 -6.52 5.82
N VAL A 25 -2.36 -5.78 5.48
CA VAL A 25 -1.25 -6.31 4.67
C VAL A 25 -0.56 -7.49 5.35
N VAL A 26 -0.34 -7.43 6.67
CA VAL A 26 0.24 -8.55 7.42
C VAL A 26 -0.67 -9.78 7.35
N GLN A 27 -1.97 -9.59 7.54
CA GLN A 27 -2.95 -10.68 7.47
C GLN A 27 -2.95 -11.37 6.10
N GLU A 28 -2.89 -10.61 4.99
CA GLU A 28 -2.83 -11.16 3.63
C GLU A 28 -1.55 -11.98 3.39
N ILE A 29 -0.41 -11.55 3.96
CA ILE A 29 0.87 -12.26 3.89
C ILE A 29 0.81 -13.55 4.71
N GLU A 30 0.29 -13.48 5.94
CA GLU A 30 0.18 -14.64 6.84
C GLU A 30 -0.78 -15.72 6.29
N GLN A 31 -1.81 -15.30 5.55
CA GLN A 31 -2.71 -16.20 4.83
C GLN A 31 -2.09 -16.77 3.55
N GLY A 32 -0.92 -16.28 3.13
CA GLY A 32 -0.25 -16.71 1.89
C GLY A 32 -0.92 -16.18 0.62
N SER A 33 -1.79 -15.18 0.72
CA SER A 33 -2.50 -14.60 -0.43
C SER A 33 -1.61 -13.71 -1.29
N VAL A 34 -0.62 -13.07 -0.67
CA VAL A 34 0.33 -12.16 -1.35
C VAL A 34 1.73 -12.37 -0.77
N SER A 35 2.77 -12.30 -1.61
CA SER A 35 4.16 -12.38 -1.15
C SER A 35 4.65 -11.05 -0.57
N THR A 36 5.58 -11.12 0.39
CA THR A 36 6.29 -9.94 0.91
C THR A 36 6.96 -9.12 -0.19
N TYR A 37 7.50 -9.77 -1.23
CA TYR A 37 8.12 -9.09 -2.37
C TYR A 37 7.11 -8.25 -3.17
N GLU A 38 5.92 -8.79 -3.41
CA GLU A 38 4.87 -8.12 -4.18
C GLU A 38 4.33 -6.90 -3.41
N VAL A 39 4.10 -7.05 -2.11
CA VAL A 39 3.70 -5.96 -1.21
C VAL A 39 4.75 -4.84 -1.21
N CYS A 40 6.03 -5.17 -1.09
CA CYS A 40 7.11 -4.19 -1.12
C CYS A 40 7.17 -3.44 -2.47
N ARG A 41 6.95 -4.12 -3.59
CA ARG A 41 6.92 -3.47 -4.90
C ARG A 41 5.71 -2.52 -5.06
N LYS A 42 4.59 -2.85 -4.41
CA LYS A 42 3.33 -2.11 -4.53
C LYS A 42 3.25 -0.92 -3.57
N TYR A 43 3.82 -1.04 -2.38
CA TYR A 43 3.64 -0.09 -1.28
C TYR A 43 4.94 0.46 -0.67
N GLY A 44 6.11 -0.09 -1.04
CA GLY A 44 7.43 0.31 -0.56
C GLY A 44 8.04 1.52 -1.26
#